data_AF-A0A970IRR9-F1
#
_entry.id   AF-A0A970IRR9-F1
#
_cell.length_a   1.000
_cell.length_b   1.000
_cell.length_c   1.000
_cell.angle_alpha   90.00
_cell.angle_beta   90.00
_cell.angle_gamma   90.00
#
_symmetry.space_group_name_H-M   'P 1'
#
loop_
_entity.id
_entity.type
_entity.pdbx_description
1 polymer ?
#
loop_
_entity_poly.entity_id
_entity_poly.type
_entity_poly.pdbx_seq_one_letter_code
_entity_poly.pdbx_strand_id
1 'polypeptide(L)'
;PDLARLALLPAEEARASLKELPGVGDKIADCTLLYGGVRTDVCPVDTWVARVVRNVWLGPEAGLREIMAFASERFGPYAGYAQFWFFIYARKNR
;
A
#
# COMPACT_ATOMS: atom_id res chain seq x y z
N PRO A 1 14.25 12.66 -2.34
CA PRO A 1 14.91 11.39 -1.93
C PRO A 1 15.37 10.65 -3.19
N ASP A 2 16.51 9.96 -3.12
CA ASP A 2 17.04 9.16 -4.23
C ASP A 2 16.25 7.85 -4.36
N LEU A 3 15.55 7.67 -5.49
CA LEU A 3 14.69 6.50 -5.73
C LEU A 3 15.49 5.20 -5.82
N ALA A 4 16.73 5.23 -6.31
CA ALA A 4 17.57 4.03 -6.39
C ALA A 4 17.92 3.52 -4.99
N ARG A 5 18.18 4.44 -4.05
CA ARG A 5 18.39 4.11 -2.64
C ARG A 5 17.14 3.50 -2.00
N LEU A 6 15.96 4.05 -2.27
CA LEU A 6 14.70 3.55 -1.70
C LEU A 6 14.39 2.10 -2.10
N ALA A 7 14.82 1.65 -3.28
CA ALA A 7 14.65 0.27 -3.73
C ALA A 7 15.43 -0.74 -2.88
N LEU A 8 16.52 -0.30 -2.23
CA LEU A 8 17.40 -1.16 -1.44
C LEU A 8 17.03 -1.23 0.05
N LEU A 9 16.18 -0.31 0.53
CA LEU A 9 15.75 -0.27 1.92
C LEU A 9 14.62 -1.27 2.19
N PRO A 10 14.41 -1.70 3.44
CA PRO A 10 13.15 -2.31 3.85
C PRO A 10 11.96 -1.40 3.53
N ALA A 11 10.80 -1.99 3.19
CA ALA A 11 9.62 -1.24 2.76
C ALA A 11 9.20 -0.14 3.75
N GLU A 12 9.26 -0.44 5.06
CA GLU A 12 8.89 0.51 6.10
C GLU A 12 9.88 1.68 6.23
N GLU A 13 11.18 1.43 6.02
CA GLU A 13 12.19 2.48 6.01
C GLU A 13 12.07 3.36 4.75
N ALA A 14 11.81 2.76 3.60
CA ALA A 14 11.56 3.50 2.36
C ALA A 14 10.33 4.40 2.50
N ARG A 15 9.26 3.89 3.12
CA ARG A 15 8.06 4.65 3.46
C ARG A 15 8.37 5.78 4.44
N ALA A 16 9.11 5.50 5.51
CA ALA A 16 9.50 6.50 6.51
C ALA A 16 10.27 7.67 5.87
N SER A 17 11.24 7.38 5.00
CA SER A 17 12.01 8.41 4.29
C SER A 17 11.13 9.28 3.39
N LEU A 18 10.13 8.70 2.70
CA LEU A 18 9.19 9.49 1.89
C LEU A 18 8.29 10.39 2.75
N LYS A 19 7.91 9.94 3.95
CA LYS A 19 7.05 10.67 4.89
C LYS A 19 7.72 11.87 5.56
N GLU A 20 9.04 12.02 5.41
CA GLU A 20 9.74 13.25 5.82
C GLU A 20 9.35 14.45 4.94
N LEU A 21 8.79 14.20 3.75
CA LEU A 21 8.31 15.25 2.86
C LEU A 21 6.94 15.79 3.33
N PRO A 22 6.73 17.13 3.30
CA PRO A 22 5.49 17.72 3.76
C PRO A 22 4.29 17.23 2.94
N GLY A 23 3.25 16.75 3.64
CA GLY A 23 2.02 16.25 3.03
C GLY A 23 2.07 14.78 2.58
N VAL A 24 3.18 14.07 2.78
CA VAL A 24 3.30 12.64 2.43
C VAL A 24 2.93 11.77 3.64
N GLY A 25 1.77 11.11 3.55
CA GLY A 25 1.35 10.06 4.49
C GLY A 25 1.58 8.65 3.94
N ASP A 26 1.19 7.62 4.71
CA ASP A 26 1.40 6.19 4.39
C ASP A 26 0.92 5.83 2.97
N LYS A 27 -0.28 6.27 2.59
CA LYS A 27 -0.87 6.02 1.26
C LYS A 27 -0.04 6.65 0.15
N ILE A 28 0.38 7.91 0.31
CA ILE A 28 1.12 8.62 -0.73
C ILE A 28 2.52 8.05 -0.88
N ALA A 29 3.18 7.73 0.23
CA ALA A 29 4.47 7.04 0.22
C ALA A 29 4.38 5.73 -0.57
N ASP A 30 3.38 4.88 -0.31
CA ASP A 30 3.22 3.63 -1.07
C ASP A 30 2.86 3.85 -2.53
N CYS A 31 2.02 4.83 -2.85
CA CYS A 31 1.75 5.19 -4.25
C CYS A 31 3.04 5.58 -4.97
N THR A 32 3.91 6.36 -4.33
CA THR A 32 5.20 6.77 -4.90
C THR A 32 6.13 5.57 -5.08
N LEU A 33 6.22 4.67 -4.08
CA LEU A 33 7.05 3.47 -4.17
C LEU A 33 6.55 2.52 -5.27
N LEU A 34 5.24 2.29 -5.35
CA LEU A 34 4.64 1.36 -6.30
C LEU A 34 4.61 1.93 -7.72
N TYR A 35 3.98 3.09 -7.91
CA TYR A 35 3.75 3.65 -9.24
C TYR A 35 4.99 4.37 -9.79
N GLY A 36 5.95 4.71 -8.94
CA GLY A 36 7.29 5.13 -9.35
C GLY A 36 8.20 3.97 -9.77
N GLY A 37 7.73 2.72 -9.69
CA GLY A 37 8.50 1.54 -10.10
C GLY A 37 9.61 1.13 -9.14
N VAL A 38 9.58 1.62 -7.89
CA VAL A 38 10.63 1.36 -6.89
C VAL A 38 10.39 0.03 -6.19
N ARG A 39 9.12 -0.31 -5.89
CA ARG A 39 8.75 -1.51 -5.14
C ARG A 39 7.41 -2.08 -5.57
N THR A 40 7.25 -3.40 -5.57
CA THR A 40 5.96 -4.07 -5.88
C THR A 40 5.32 -4.74 -4.67
N ASP A 41 6.05 -4.83 -3.55
CA ASP A 41 5.65 -5.50 -2.31
C ASP A 41 4.90 -4.58 -1.32
N VAL A 42 4.60 -3.35 -1.72
CA VAL A 42 3.83 -2.38 -0.95
C VAL A 42 2.39 -2.26 -1.46
N CYS A 43 1.45 -2.00 -0.55
CA CYS A 43 0.03 -1.90 -0.86
C CYS A 43 -0.50 -0.50 -0.50
N PRO A 44 -0.66 0.43 -1.46
CA PRO A 44 -1.29 1.71 -1.18
C PRO A 44 -2.76 1.53 -0.77
N VAL A 45 -3.06 1.77 0.51
CA VAL A 45 -4.42 1.64 1.04
C VAL A 45 -5.13 2.99 1.04
N ASP A 46 -6.18 3.09 0.23
CA ASP A 46 -7.18 4.17 0.28
C ASP A 46 -8.53 3.66 0.84
N THR A 47 -9.58 4.47 0.77
CA THR A 47 -10.90 4.08 1.26
C THR A 47 -11.53 2.93 0.48
N TRP A 48 -11.22 2.77 -0.81
CA TRP A 48 -11.75 1.69 -1.65
C TRP A 48 -11.06 0.37 -1.36
N VAL A 49 -9.73 0.39 -1.30
CA VAL A 49 -8.91 -0.77 -0.94
C VAL A 49 -9.23 -1.23 0.47
N ALA A 50 -9.31 -0.29 1.43
CA ALA A 50 -9.66 -0.60 2.81
C ALA A 50 -11.03 -1.28 2.90
N ARG A 51 -12.03 -0.77 2.16
CA ARG A 51 -13.37 -1.37 2.11
C ARG A 51 -13.34 -2.82 1.64
N VAL A 52 -12.60 -3.13 0.57
CA VAL A 52 -12.49 -4.51 0.07
C VAL A 52 -11.83 -5.40 1.10
N VAL A 53 -10.71 -4.97 1.67
CA VAL A 53 -9.96 -5.83 2.60
C VAL A 53 -10.73 -6.09 3.88
N ARG A 54 -11.41 -5.07 4.42
CA ARG A 54 -12.31 -5.22 5.57
C ARG A 54 -13.45 -6.17 5.30
N ASN A 55 -14.11 -6.05 4.14
CA ASN A 55 -15.28 -6.87 3.83
C ASN A 55 -14.94 -8.33 3.54
N VAL A 56 -13.74 -8.60 3.02
CA VAL A 56 -13.36 -9.94 2.58
C VAL A 56 -12.54 -10.69 3.63
N TRP A 57 -11.70 -10.00 4.41
CA TRP A 57 -10.74 -10.65 5.31
C TRP A 57 -10.75 -10.18 6.76
N LEU A 58 -10.65 -8.87 7.02
CA LEU A 58 -10.27 -8.37 8.36
C LEU A 58 -11.44 -7.83 9.21
N GLY A 59 -12.61 -7.61 8.62
CA GLY A 59 -13.75 -6.99 9.31
C GLY A 59 -13.68 -5.45 9.37
N PRO A 60 -14.78 -4.79 9.79
CA PRO A 60 -14.93 -3.33 9.68
C PRO A 60 -13.99 -2.51 10.57
N GLU A 61 -13.57 -3.07 11.71
CA GLU A 61 -12.72 -2.38 12.69
C GLU A 61 -11.23 -2.34 12.31
N ALA A 62 -10.82 -3.07 11.27
CA ALA A 62 -9.42 -3.20 10.91
C ALA A 62 -8.80 -1.85 10.53
N GLY A 63 -7.68 -1.52 11.15
CA GLY A 63 -6.96 -0.26 10.92
C GLY A 63 -6.24 -0.22 9.56
N LEU A 64 -5.88 0.97 9.07
CA LEU A 64 -5.18 1.09 7.79
C LEU A 64 -3.82 0.38 7.80
N ARG A 65 -3.04 0.53 8.87
CA ARG A 65 -1.75 -0.15 9.00
C ARG A 65 -1.87 -1.67 9.11
N GLU A 66 -2.93 -2.15 9.74
CA GLU A 66 -3.23 -3.57 9.82
C GLU A 66 -3.57 -4.12 8.43
N ILE A 67 -4.39 -3.41 7.65
CA ILE A 67 -4.70 -3.76 6.25
C ILE A 67 -3.43 -3.80 5.40
N MET A 68 -2.52 -2.84 5.59
CA MET A 68 -1.24 -2.80 4.88
C MET A 68 -0.35 -3.99 5.23
N ALA A 69 -0.19 -4.27 6.53
CA ALA A 69 0.58 -5.42 7.01
C ALA A 69 0.00 -6.74 6.49
N PHE A 70 -1.33 -6.90 6.59
CA PHE A 70 -2.04 -8.04 6.03
C PHE A 70 -1.79 -8.18 4.53
N ALA A 71 -1.90 -7.10 3.74
CA ALA A 71 -1.69 -7.17 2.31
C ALA A 71 -0.25 -7.56 1.96
N SER A 72 0.74 -7.00 2.64
CA SER A 72 2.15 -7.37 2.46
C SER A 72 2.43 -8.81 2.87
N GLU A 73 1.87 -9.31 3.97
CA GLU A 73 2.06 -10.70 4.39
C GLU A 73 1.35 -11.70 3.46
N ARG A 74 0.10 -11.40 3.08
CA ARG A 74 -0.78 -12.26 2.28
C ARG A 74 -0.30 -12.38 0.83
N PHE A 75 0.14 -11.28 0.23
CA PHE A 75 0.46 -11.21 -1.20
C PHE A 75 1.95 -11.04 -1.48
N GLY A 76 2.77 -10.75 -0.44
CA GLY A 76 4.22 -10.67 -0.54
C GLY A 76 4.68 -9.72 -1.66
N PRO A 77 5.57 -10.17 -2.56
CA PRO A 77 6.05 -9.39 -3.70
C PRO A 77 4.96 -8.87 -4.64
N TYR A 78 3.75 -9.42 -4.55
CA TYR A 78 2.61 -9.08 -5.40
C TYR A 78 1.57 -8.18 -4.73
N ALA A 79 1.84 -7.66 -3.53
CA ALA A 79 0.89 -6.82 -2.79
C ALA A 79 0.44 -5.57 -3.59
N GLY A 80 1.35 -4.94 -4.33
CA GLY A 80 1.01 -3.82 -5.21
C GLY A 80 0.11 -4.22 -6.38
N TYR A 81 0.27 -5.43 -6.92
CA TYR A 81 -0.61 -5.94 -7.97
C TYR A 81 -2.00 -6.29 -7.43
N ALA A 82 -2.07 -6.89 -6.23
CA ALA A 82 -3.33 -7.17 -5.54
C ALA A 82 -4.12 -5.88 -5.28
N GLN A 83 -3.43 -4.80 -4.90
CA GLN A 83 -4.02 -3.48 -4.69
C GLN A 83 -4.82 -2.99 -5.92
N PHE A 84 -4.29 -3.15 -7.13
CA PHE A 84 -5.01 -2.77 -8.35
C PHE A 84 -6.31 -3.55 -8.52
N TRP A 85 -6.29 -4.86 -8.27
CA TRP A 85 -7.50 -5.69 -8.34
C TRP A 85 -8.55 -5.27 -7.32
N PHE A 86 -8.14 -4.98 -6.08
CA PHE A 86 -9.05 -4.46 -5.05
C PHE A 86 -9.68 -3.15 -5.49
N PHE A 87 -8.87 -2.22 -5.98
CA PHE A 87 -9.35 -0.93 -6.45
C PHE A 87 -10.35 -1.08 -7.61
N ILE A 88 -10.01 -1.87 -8.64
CA ILE A 88 -10.89 -2.12 -9.79
C ILE A 88 -12.21 -2.76 -9.32
N TYR A 89 -12.14 -3.79 -8.50
CA TYR A 89 -13.32 -4.47 -7.97
C TYR A 89 -14.20 -3.52 -7.17
N ALA A 90 -13.63 -2.74 -6.26
CA ALA A 90 -14.35 -1.77 -5.45
C ALA A 90 -15.05 -0.70 -6.30
N ARG A 91 -14.37 -0.21 -7.34
CA ARG A 91 -14.91 0.84 -8.22
C ARG A 91 -16.02 0.33 -9.13
N LYS A 92 -15.99 -0.95 -9.53
CA LYS A 92 -17.05 -1.59 -10.33
C LYS A 92 -18.26 -2.00 -9.51
N ASN A 93 -18.08 -2.40 -8.25
CA ASN A 93 -19.13 -2.85 -7.34
C ASN A 93 -19.38 -1.78 -6.27
N ARG A 94 -19.92 -0.64 -6.68
CA ARG A 94 -20.10 0.52 -5.79
C ARG A 94 -21.07 0.24 -4.66
#